data_AF-A0A7W0UQS7-F1
#
_entry.id   AF-A0A7W0UQS7-F1
#
_cell.length_a   1.000
_cell.length_b   1.000
_cell.length_c   1.000
_cell.angle_alpha   90.00
_cell.angle_beta   90.00
_cell.angle_gamma   90.00
#
_symmetry.space_group_name_H-M   'P 1'
#
loop_
_entity.id
_entity.type
_entity.pdbx_description
1 polymer ?
#
loop_
_entity_poly.entity_id
_entity_poly.type
_entity_poly.pdbx_seq_one_letter_code
_entity_poly.pdbx_strand_id
1 'polypeptide(L)' 'MTQTAVREVPALDFKVADLGLAEWGRKEIGLAEHEMPGLMS' A
#
# COMPACT_ATOMS: atom_id res chain seq x y z
N MET A 1 8.59 25.56 -21.10
CA MET A 1 8.43 25.58 -19.63
C MET A 1 7.31 24.62 -19.27
N THR A 2 7.63 23.39 -18.86
CA THR A 2 6.64 22.41 -18.42
C THR A 2 6.64 22.39 -16.89
N GLN A 3 5.55 22.88 -16.29
CA GLN A 3 5.38 22.89 -14.84
C GLN A 3 4.81 21.55 -14.38
N THR A 4 5.61 20.77 -13.68
CA THR A 4 5.17 19.56 -12.98
C THR A 4 4.43 19.98 -11.72
N ALA A 5 3.09 19.83 -11.70
CA ALA A 5 2.30 20.10 -10.51
C ALA A 5 2.51 18.99 -9.47
N VAL A 6 2.95 19.35 -8.27
CA VAL A 6 3.06 18.43 -7.12
C VAL A 6 1.68 18.37 -6.46
N ARG A 7 1.07 17.19 -6.42
CA ARG A 7 -0.20 16.99 -5.70
C ARG A 7 0.13 16.64 -4.25
N GLU A 8 -0.32 17.47 -3.31
CA GLU A 8 -0.23 17.13 -1.88
C GLU A 8 -1.21 15.99 -1.59
N VAL A 9 -0.68 14.87 -1.13
CA VAL A 9 -1.47 13.73 -0.65
C VAL A 9 -1.71 13.96 0.85
N PRO A 10 -2.97 14.02 1.31
CA PRO A 10 -3.24 14.15 2.73
C PRO A 10 -2.64 12.95 3.48
N ALA A 11 -1.84 13.24 4.50
CA ALA A 11 -1.30 12.20 5.38
C ALA A 11 -2.45 11.58 6.19
N LEU A 12 -2.50 10.24 6.22
CA LEU A 12 -3.45 9.48 7.03
C LEU A 12 -2.79 9.13 8.36
N ASP A 13 -3.53 9.30 9.46
CA ASP A 13 -3.05 8.87 10.78
C ASP A 13 -3.05 7.35 10.90
N PHE A 14 -1.96 6.79 11.42
CA PHE A 14 -1.85 5.37 11.74
C PHE A 14 -0.95 5.15 12.97
N LYS A 15 -1.14 4.03 13.65
CA LYS A 15 -0.27 3.56 14.73
C LYS A 15 0.06 2.10 14.50
N VAL A 16 1.28 1.83 14.06
CA VAL A 16 1.78 0.48 13.77
C VAL A 16 3.03 0.21 14.58
N ALA A 17 3.37 -1.07 14.74
CA ALA A 17 4.57 -1.46 15.48
C ALA A 17 5.86 -1.11 14.72
N ASP A 18 5.89 -1.33 13.40
CA ASP A 18 7.06 -1.08 12.55
C ASP A 18 6.64 -0.86 11.09
N LEU A 19 7.08 0.26 10.50
CA LEU A 19 6.87 0.56 9.07
C LEU A 19 7.85 -0.17 8.15
N GLY A 20 9.01 -0.62 8.66
CA GLY A 20 10.00 -1.37 7.89
C GLY A 20 9.46 -2.71 7.37
N LEU A 21 8.41 -3.24 7.99
CA LEU A 21 7.74 -4.48 7.56
C LEU A 21 6.79 -4.29 6.37
N ALA A 22 6.62 -3.06 5.86
CA ALA A 22 5.68 -2.77 4.79
C ALA A 22 5.97 -3.57 3.51
N GLU A 23 7.25 -3.73 3.12
CA GLU A 23 7.60 -4.46 1.91
C GLU A 23 7.25 -5.95 2.03
N TRP A 24 7.62 -6.57 3.15
CA TRP A 24 7.31 -7.97 3.40
C TRP A 24 5.80 -8.20 3.50
N GLY A 25 5.09 -7.35 4.27
CA GLY A 25 3.63 -7.43 4.38
C GLY A 25 2.93 -7.32 3.02
N ARG A 26 3.43 -6.48 2.11
CA ARG A 26 2.87 -6.38 0.74
C ARG A 26 3.10 -7.63 -0.09
N LYS A 27 4.23 -8.32 0.08
CA LYS A 27 4.51 -9.60 -0.60
C LYS A 27 3.54 -10.69 -0.12
N GLU A 28 3.36 -10.81 1.19
CA GLU A 28 2.44 -11.78 1.79
C GLU A 28 0.98 -11.52 1.41
N ILE A 29 0.57 -10.24 1.38
CA ILE A 29 -0.76 -9.85 0.88
C ILE A 29 -0.93 -10.41 -0.53
N GLY A 30 -0.02 -10.10 -1.45
CA GLY A 30 -0.12 -10.56 -2.84
C GLY A 30 -0.23 -12.07 -2.98
N LEU A 31 0.48 -12.84 -2.15
CA LEU A 31 0.32 -14.30 -2.13
C LEU A 31 -1.08 -14.71 -1.67
N ALA A 32 -1.59 -14.09 -0.60
CA ALA A 32 -2.93 -14.35 -0.09
C ALA A 32 -4.04 -13.98 -1.09
N GLU A 33 -3.85 -12.94 -1.92
CA GLU A 33 -4.82 -12.55 -2.96
C GLU A 33 -5.09 -13.70 -3.96
N HIS A 34 -4.04 -14.43 -4.34
CA HIS A 34 -4.16 -15.56 -5.28
C HIS A 34 -4.93 -16.74 -4.68
N GLU A 35 -4.81 -16.94 -3.36
CA GLU A 35 -5.50 -17.99 -2.61
C GLU A 35 -6.94 -17.59 -2.24
N MET A 36 -7.30 -16.32 -2.43
CA MET A 36 -8.60 -15.75 -2.05
C MET A 36 -9.38 -15.21 -3.27
N PRO A 37 -9.74 -16.05 -4.26
CA PRO A 37 -10.39 -15.59 -5.50
C PRO A 37 -11.76 -14.93 -5.27
N GLY A 38 -12.44 -15.24 -4.16
CA GLY A 38 -13.74 -14.64 -3.82
C GLY A 38 -13.70 -13.17 -3.40
N LEU A 39 -12.52 -12.64 -3.06
CA LEU A 39 -12.36 -11.22 -2.69
C LEU A 39 -11.99 -10.33 -3.89
N MET A 40 -11.43 -10.94 -4.94
CA MET A 40 -10.83 -10.25 -6.10
C MET A 40 -11.76 -10.18 -7.33
N SER A 41 -13.08 -10.18 -7.11
CA SER A 41 -14.07 -10.10 -8.19
C SER A 41 -14.02 -8.80 -8.99
#